data_AF-A0A517WQY7-F1
#
_entry.id   AF-A0A517WQY7-F1
#
_cell.length_a   1.000
_cell.length_b   1.000
_cell.length_c   1.000
_cell.angle_alpha   90.00
_cell.angle_beta   90.00
_cell.angle_gamma   90.00
#
_symmetry.space_group_name_H-M   'P 1'
#
loop_
_entity.id
_entity.type
_entity.pdbx_description
1 polymer ?
#
loop_
_entity_poly.entity_id
_entity_poly.type
_entity_poly.pdbx_seq_one_letter_code
_entity_poly.pdbx_strand_id
1 'polypeptide(L)'
;MSEKKRWKKLQFLGCAIPILLLVYVLSVGPACALSEDSHGQIPPGRDSVLRAVYAPLVWAIENNSTCAELFYQYYQLCSPNH
;
A
#
# COMPACT_ATOMS: atom_id res chain seq x y z
N MET A 1 -32.04 14.04 -10.37
CA MET A 1 -30.65 14.55 -10.40
C MET A 1 -30.26 14.80 -11.86
N SER A 2 -29.86 16.03 -12.22
CA SER A 2 -29.49 16.39 -13.61
C SER A 2 -28.28 15.60 -14.12
N GLU A 3 -28.32 15.13 -15.37
CA GLU A 3 -27.27 14.35 -16.04
C GLU A 3 -25.88 14.99 -15.95
N LYS A 4 -25.80 16.33 -15.95
CA LYS A 4 -24.54 17.08 -15.74
C LYS A 4 -23.86 16.77 -14.41
N LYS A 5 -24.62 16.47 -13.34
CA LYS A 5 -24.05 16.07 -12.04
C LYS A 5 -23.53 14.63 -12.06
N ARG A 6 -24.11 13.73 -12.86
CA ARG A 6 -23.65 12.34 -13.00
C ARG A 6 -22.30 12.28 -13.73
N TRP A 7 -22.16 13.04 -14.82
CA TRP A 7 -20.90 13.09 -15.58
C TRP A 7 -19.72 13.62 -14.76
N LYS A 8 -19.94 14.70 -13.99
CA LYS A 8 -18.90 15.26 -13.10
C LYS A 8 -18.46 14.26 -12.02
N LYS A 9 -19.39 13.48 -11.44
CA LYS A 9 -19.06 12.43 -10.47
C LYS A 9 -18.25 11.30 -11.11
N LEU A 10 -18.59 10.91 -12.34
CA LEU A 10 -17.89 9.85 -13.06
C LEU A 10 -16.45 10.27 -13.40
N GLN A 11 -16.25 11.52 -13.83
CA GLN A 11 -14.91 12.08 -14.04
C GLN A 11 -14.11 12.15 -12.73
N PHE A 12 -14.74 12.56 -11.64
CA PHE A 12 -14.08 12.59 -10.33
C PHE A 12 -13.65 11.19 -9.89
N LEU A 13 -14.53 10.19 -10.01
CA LEU A 13 -14.21 8.79 -9.70
C LEU A 13 -13.09 8.26 -10.60
N GLY A 14 -13.11 8.60 -11.90
CA GLY A 14 -12.06 8.23 -12.84
C GLY A 14 -10.69 8.77 -12.44
N CYS A 15 -10.61 10.01 -11.95
CA CYS A 15 -9.36 10.58 -11.42
C CYS A 15 -9.02 10.10 -10.00
N ALA A 16 -10.01 9.72 -9.19
CA ALA A 16 -9.79 9.27 -7.82
C ALA A 16 -9.15 7.88 -7.78
N ILE A 17 -9.54 6.96 -8.68
CA ILE A 17 -8.99 5.60 -8.73
C ILE A 17 -7.45 5.56 -8.79
N PRO A 18 -6.77 6.24 -9.74
CA PRO A 18 -5.30 6.21 -9.79
C PRO A 18 -4.67 6.86 -8.55
N ILE A 19 -5.29 7.90 -7.99
CA ILE A 19 -4.81 8.55 -6.76
C ILE A 19 -4.91 7.57 -5.58
N LEU A 20 -6.05 6.88 -5.44
CA LEU A 20 -6.29 5.90 -4.38
C LEU A 20 -5.34 4.70 -4.50
N LEU A 21 -5.05 4.25 -5.72
CA LEU A 21 -4.04 3.21 -5.95
C LEU A 21 -2.64 3.66 -5.54
N LEU A 22 -2.26 4.89 -5.87
CA LEU A 22 -1.00 5.48 -5.43
C LEU A 22 -0.90 5.54 -3.90
N VAL A 23 -1.96 6.05 -3.25
CA VAL A 23 -2.02 6.11 -1.78
C VAL A 23 -1.94 4.71 -1.17
N TYR A 24 -2.62 3.72 -1.76
CA TYR A 24 -2.57 2.33 -1.33
C TYR A 24 -1.17 1.71 -1.44
N VAL A 25 -0.48 1.92 -2.57
CA VAL A 25 0.89 1.42 -2.76
C VAL A 25 1.84 2.09 -1.78
N LEU A 26 1.73 3.41 -1.60
CA LEU A 26 2.59 4.16 -0.69
C LEU A 26 2.26 3.87 0.79
N SER A 27 1.04 3.48 1.15
CA SER A 27 0.73 3.23 2.57
C SER A 27 1.38 1.97 3.13
N VAL A 28 1.89 1.05 2.30
CA VAL A 28 2.47 -0.23 2.77
C VAL A 28 3.70 -0.03 3.67
N GLY A 29 4.59 0.90 3.33
CA GLY A 29 5.83 1.16 4.07
C GLY A 29 5.55 1.65 5.49
N PRO A 30 4.80 2.75 5.67
CA PRO A 30 4.36 3.21 6.98
C PRO A 30 3.52 2.16 7.73
N ALA A 31 2.68 1.39 7.04
CA ALA A 31 1.86 0.35 7.66
C ALA A 31 2.71 -0.80 8.23
N CYS A 32 3.77 -1.22 7.53
CA CYS A 32 4.75 -2.17 8.05
C CYS A 32 5.50 -1.58 9.26
N ALA A 33 6.05 -0.37 9.13
CA ALA A 33 6.81 0.28 10.20
C ALA A 33 5.99 0.50 11.49
N LEU A 34 4.70 0.87 11.37
CA LEU A 34 3.80 1.00 12.52
C LEU A 34 3.37 -0.33 13.14
N SER A 35 3.51 -1.43 12.40
CA SER A 35 3.11 -2.76 12.85
C SER A 35 4.22 -3.51 13.56
N GLU A 36 5.47 -3.10 13.36
CA GLU A 36 6.66 -3.62 14.02
C GLU A 36 6.65 -3.42 15.54
N ASP A 37 7.29 -4.34 16.24
CA ASP A 37 7.63 -4.20 17.65
C ASP A 37 8.97 -3.47 17.85
N SER A 38 9.39 -3.32 19.11
CA SER A 38 10.67 -2.67 19.46
C SER A 38 11.91 -3.39 18.92
N HIS A 39 11.76 -4.59 18.36
CA HIS A 39 12.83 -5.38 17.74
C HIS A 39 12.72 -5.39 16.19
N GLY A 40 11.82 -4.60 15.61
CA GLY A 40 11.61 -4.55 14.16
C GLY A 40 10.89 -5.78 13.62
N GLN A 41 10.22 -6.57 14.47
CA GLN A 41 9.49 -7.76 14.06
C GLN A 41 7.99 -7.46 14.00
N ILE A 42 7.33 -7.95 12.95
CA ILE A 42 5.87 -7.86 12.83
C ILE A 42 5.25 -9.07 13.56
N PRO A 43 4.41 -8.87 14.58
CA PRO A 43 3.75 -9.97 15.27
C PRO A 43 2.90 -10.81 14.31
N PRO A 44 2.81 -12.14 14.49
CA PRO A 44 2.14 -13.05 13.54
C PRO A 44 0.66 -12.70 13.30
N GLY A 45 -0.03 -12.12 14.31
CA GLY A 45 -1.40 -11.63 14.15
C GLY A 45 -1.53 -10.38 13.25
N ARG A 46 -0.52 -9.51 13.23
CA ARG A 46 -0.52 -8.30 12.38
C ARG A 46 -0.01 -8.59 10.97
N ASP A 47 0.94 -9.52 10.85
CA ASP A 47 1.46 -9.98 9.56
C ASP A 47 0.35 -10.54 8.65
N SER A 48 -0.50 -11.42 9.18
CA SER A 48 -1.62 -11.98 8.42
C SER A 48 -2.62 -10.91 7.91
N VAL A 49 -2.89 -9.89 8.71
CA VAL A 49 -3.79 -8.78 8.31
C VAL A 49 -3.12 -7.90 7.26
N LEU A 50 -1.85 -7.53 7.44
CA LEU A 50 -1.09 -6.77 6.46
C LEU A 50 -1.02 -7.51 5.13
N ARG A 51 -0.71 -8.81 5.17
CA ARG A 51 -0.63 -9.65 3.96
C ARG A 51 -1.97 -9.79 3.26
N ALA A 52 -3.08 -9.83 3.98
CA ALA A 52 -4.42 -9.85 3.40
C ALA A 52 -4.79 -8.51 2.74
N VAL A 53 -4.54 -7.39 3.41
CA VAL A 53 -4.84 -6.04 2.89
C VAL A 53 -3.97 -5.69 1.69
N TYR A 54 -2.69 -6.07 1.75
CA TYR A 54 -1.69 -5.82 0.71
C TYR A 54 -1.48 -7.00 -0.23
N ALA A 55 -2.39 -7.98 -0.27
CA ALA A 55 -2.24 -9.22 -1.04
C ALA A 55 -1.85 -9.00 -2.53
N PRO A 56 -2.46 -8.05 -3.27
CA PRO A 56 -2.05 -7.75 -4.64
C PRO A 56 -0.59 -7.27 -4.73
N LEU A 57 -0.13 -6.49 -3.76
CA LEU A 57 1.22 -5.96 -3.70
C LEU A 57 2.23 -7.06 -3.34
N VAL A 58 1.88 -7.90 -2.36
CA VAL A 58 2.64 -9.08 -1.95
C VAL A 58 2.81 -10.02 -3.15
N TRP A 59 1.73 -10.29 -3.88
CA TRP A 59 1.79 -11.08 -5.10
C TRP A 59 2.74 -10.45 -6.13
N ALA A 60 2.67 -9.14 -6.35
CA ALA A 60 3.57 -8.46 -7.29
C ALA A 60 5.06 -8.56 -6.86
N ILE A 61 5.34 -8.43 -5.57
CA ILE A 61 6.70 -8.56 -4.99
C ILE A 61 7.23 -9.99 -5.16
N GLU A 62 6.41 -11.00 -4.84
CA GLU A 62 6.79 -12.41 -4.93
C GLU A 62 7.06 -12.85 -6.38
N ASN A 63 6.39 -12.23 -7.36
CA ASN A 63 6.50 -12.61 -8.77
C ASN A 63 7.43 -11.69 -9.59
N ASN A 64 7.97 -10.62 -9.01
CA ASN A 64 8.83 -9.68 -9.73
C ASN A 64 9.95 -9.14 -8.83
N SER A 65 11.20 -9.49 -9.17
CA SER A 65 12.39 -9.08 -8.43
C SER A 65 12.61 -7.56 -8.40
N THR A 66 12.20 -6.83 -9.44
CA THR A 66 12.28 -5.37 -9.47
C THR A 66 11.29 -4.76 -8.47
N CYS A 67 10.08 -5.32 -8.38
CA CYS A 67 9.10 -4.89 -7.39
C CYS A 67 9.57 -5.20 -5.96
N ALA A 68 10.21 -6.35 -5.75
CA ALA A 68 10.80 -6.71 -4.46
C ALA A 68 11.90 -5.72 -4.02
N GLU A 69 12.81 -5.38 -4.93
CA GLU A 69 13.89 -4.43 -4.65
C GLU A 69 13.34 -3.03 -4.32
N LEU A 70 12.39 -2.53 -5.12
CA LEU A 70 11.76 -1.22 -4.87
C LEU A 70 11.01 -1.19 -3.54
N PHE A 71 10.30 -2.28 -3.20
CA PHE A 71 9.62 -2.39 -1.92
C PHE A 71 10.62 -2.35 -0.76
N TYR A 72 11.73 -3.09 -0.85
CA TYR A 72 12.75 -3.11 0.19
C TYR A 72 13.36 -1.72 0.42
N GLN A 73 13.75 -1.02 -0.65
CA GLN A 73 14.26 0.36 -0.58
C GLN A 73 13.22 1.31 0.02
N TYR A 74 11.96 1.18 -0.38
CA TYR A 74 10.89 2.02 0.14
C TYR A 74 10.63 1.78 1.62
N TYR A 75 10.63 0.52 2.03
CA TYR A 75 10.49 0.11 3.41
C TYR A 75 11.63 0.66 4.29
N GLN A 76 12.89 0.58 3.82
CA GLN A 76 14.03 1.19 4.51
C GLN A 76 13.88 2.69 4.72
N LEU A 77 13.31 3.41 3.75
CA LEU A 77 13.03 4.85 3.90
C LEU A 77 11.95 5.14 4.94
N CYS A 78 11.06 4.19 5.21
CA CYS A 78 9.92 4.35 6.11
C CYS A 78 10.17 3.84 7.53
N SER A 79 11.06 2.86 7.73
CA SER A 79 11.35 2.33 9.06
C SER A 79 12.35 3.24 9.79
N PRO A 80 11.98 3.76 10.99
CA PRO A 80 12.83 4.67 11.76
C PRO A 80 13.97 3.95 12.50
N ASN A 81 14.00 2.62 12.49
CA ASN A 81 14.97 1.81 13.23
C ASN A 81 16.16 1.47 12.32
N HIS A 82 17.05 2.44 12.16
CA HIS A 82 18.44 2.19 11.77
C HIS A 82 19.38 3.08 12.58
#